data_AF-A0A7S0DG62-F1
#
_entry.id   AF-A0A7S0DG62-F1
#
_cell.length_a   1.000
_cell.length_b   1.000
_cell.length_c   1.000
_cell.angle_alpha   90.00
_cell.angle_beta   90.00
_cell.angle_gamma   90.00
#
_symmetry.space_group_name_H-M   'P 1'
#
loop_
_entity.id
_entity.type
_entity.pdbx_description
1 polymer ?
#
loop_
_entity_poly.entity_id
_entity_poly.type
_entity_poly.pdbx_seq_one_letter_code
_entity_poly.pdbx_strand_id
1 'polypeptide(L)'
;MSGVASHKKVFEDISKGDKKLKKGSTVVKDPLARTKLLGSVKKSTKLKKVSKPNAGLSRAQKHAFNRARAEKKGESFVEKLDEEGLRFFNHVTDQKFSDQAIAFLNAYWHEVGSQADFIYSVAWDTFKYADMHARGINYVHKYKQGSKLEFDIGLYFYERLCKFLGESKNKQWKDEKFAVSQPKLMTAVARKKELRLIDVNFDNQMAMIEYLLYQYREFANPSDFVTRAMSQDEHPEVRKARLALEEVNRRIQAYEAEKQRLTDESKKSGVKGLTAKNMLAQLEAGPLWEKLQAALITAEAAVRIATKKYGGGKFISDGKSSGKAIGSNQGSIWWLNRDLAEKKKKYGRRAKK
;
A
#
# COMPACT_ATOMS: atom_id res chain seq x y z
N MET A 1 27.23 32.61 41.18
CA MET A 1 27.94 31.41 40.67
C MET A 1 27.28 30.19 41.31
N SER A 2 26.19 29.65 40.74
CA SER A 2 26.18 28.56 39.74
C SER A 2 27.12 27.43 40.16
N GLY A 3 26.71 26.27 40.67
CA GLY A 3 25.45 25.55 40.54
C GLY A 3 25.75 24.22 39.88
N VAL A 4 25.84 23.12 40.64
CA VAL A 4 25.70 21.74 40.14
C VAL A 4 25.32 20.84 41.33
N ALA A 5 24.04 20.50 41.47
CA ALA A 5 23.63 19.33 42.22
C ALA A 5 22.25 18.86 41.74
N SER A 6 22.14 17.54 41.58
CA SER A 6 20.91 16.75 41.57
C SER A 6 20.23 16.50 40.21
N HIS A 7 20.68 15.43 39.54
CA HIS A 7 19.84 14.59 38.69
C HIS A 7 20.13 13.12 38.99
N LYS A 8 19.55 12.60 40.08
CA LYS A 8 19.43 11.16 40.34
C LYS A 8 18.36 10.90 41.40
N LYS A 9 17.09 10.79 40.98
CA LYS A 9 15.98 10.13 41.70
C LYS A 9 14.65 10.36 40.96
N VAL A 10 14.37 9.55 39.93
CA VAL A 10 13.00 9.19 39.52
C VAL A 10 13.08 7.88 38.73
N PHE A 11 13.28 6.74 39.40
CA PHE A 11 12.97 5.41 38.84
C PHE A 11 13.03 4.37 39.96
N GLU A 12 12.10 4.47 40.91
CA GLU A 12 11.75 3.40 41.85
C GLU A 12 10.51 3.90 42.59
N ASP A 13 9.32 3.49 42.12
CA ASP A 13 8.07 3.38 42.91
C ASP A 13 6.85 3.05 42.01
N ILE A 14 6.95 1.99 41.21
CA ILE A 14 5.75 1.27 40.69
C ILE A 14 6.02 -0.23 40.79
N SER A 15 6.13 -0.72 42.02
CA SER A 15 6.15 -2.15 42.31
C SER A 15 5.73 -2.35 43.75
N LYS A 16 4.40 -2.40 43.98
CA LYS A 16 3.70 -3.20 45.01
C LYS A 16 2.27 -2.71 45.13
N GLY A 17 1.33 -3.47 44.56
CA GLY A 17 -0.09 -3.27 44.81
C GLY A 17 -0.96 -3.77 43.67
N ASP A 18 -1.16 -5.09 43.58
CA ASP A 18 -2.52 -5.63 43.55
C ASP A 18 -2.51 -7.17 43.56
N LYS A 19 -2.94 -7.70 44.70
CA LYS A 19 -3.29 -9.10 44.91
C LYS A 19 -4.78 -9.26 44.64
N LYS A 20 -5.11 -10.36 43.95
CA LYS A 20 -6.43 -11.01 43.79
C LYS A 20 -7.36 -10.45 42.72
N LEU A 21 -7.10 -10.84 41.46
CA LEU A 21 -8.15 -11.06 40.47
C LEU A 21 -8.40 -12.56 40.32
N LYS A 22 -9.65 -12.95 40.55
CA LYS A 22 -10.17 -14.32 40.46
C LYS A 22 -10.02 -14.85 39.02
N LYS A 23 -9.56 -16.09 38.89
CA LYS A 23 -9.53 -16.86 37.64
C LYS A 23 -10.98 -17.10 37.16
N GLY A 24 -11.48 -16.23 36.29
CA GLY A 24 -12.65 -16.47 35.46
C GLY A 24 -12.19 -16.87 34.06
N SER A 25 -11.97 -18.17 33.85
CA SER A 25 -11.71 -18.72 32.52
C SER A 25 -12.98 -18.61 31.68
N THR A 26 -13.05 -17.56 30.85
CA THR A 26 -14.03 -17.48 29.77
C THR A 26 -13.33 -18.00 28.52
N VAL A 27 -13.62 -19.26 28.19
CA VAL A 27 -13.29 -19.88 26.91
C VAL A 27 -14.02 -19.07 25.83
N VAL A 28 -13.28 -18.19 25.15
CA VAL A 28 -13.73 -17.56 23.92
C VAL A 28 -13.76 -18.66 22.87
N LYS A 29 -14.94 -19.20 22.60
CA LYS A 29 -15.18 -20.12 21.48
C LYS A 29 -14.90 -19.37 20.19
N ASP A 30 -13.81 -19.77 19.55
CA ASP A 30 -13.38 -19.37 18.21
C ASP A 30 -14.50 -19.70 17.18
N PRO A 31 -15.16 -18.72 16.53
CA PRO A 31 -16.20 -18.98 15.56
C PRO A 31 -15.61 -19.04 14.15
N LEU A 32 -14.61 -19.89 13.92
CA LEU A 32 -14.22 -20.30 12.56
C LEU A 32 -15.18 -21.37 12.06
N ALA A 33 -16.44 -20.96 11.84
CA ALA A 33 -17.41 -21.76 11.13
C ALA A 33 -16.96 -21.95 9.68
N ARG A 34 -16.52 -23.17 9.35
CA ARG A 34 -16.29 -23.67 7.99
C ARG A 34 -17.55 -23.46 7.14
N THR A 35 -17.56 -22.40 6.35
CA THR A 35 -18.60 -22.15 5.36
C THR A 35 -18.44 -23.16 4.22
N LYS A 36 -19.25 -24.22 4.22
CA LYS A 36 -19.41 -25.11 3.05
C LYS A 36 -20.21 -24.37 1.97
N LEU A 37 -19.52 -23.72 1.03
CA LEU A 37 -20.11 -23.17 -0.19
C LEU A 37 -19.44 -23.81 -1.41
N LEU A 38 -19.94 -24.99 -1.81
CA LEU A 38 -19.69 -25.56 -3.13
C LEU A 38 -21.05 -25.77 -3.81
N GLY A 39 -21.56 -24.68 -4.38
CA GLY A 39 -22.65 -24.73 -5.34
C GLY A 39 -22.11 -25.22 -6.69
N SER A 40 -22.80 -26.19 -7.27
CA SER A 40 -22.50 -26.79 -8.58
C SER A 40 -22.47 -25.72 -9.68
N VAL A 41 -21.30 -25.47 -10.28
CA VAL A 41 -21.11 -24.49 -11.36
C VAL A 41 -21.48 -25.15 -12.69
N LYS A 42 -22.57 -24.69 -13.31
CA LYS A 42 -22.96 -25.09 -14.67
C LYS A 42 -21.91 -24.60 -15.68
N LYS A 43 -21.30 -25.54 -16.41
CA LYS A 43 -20.46 -25.28 -17.58
C LYS A 43 -21.32 -24.74 -18.72
N SER A 44 -21.14 -23.48 -19.11
CA SER A 44 -21.30 -23.01 -20.50
C SER A 44 -21.31 -21.47 -20.56
N THR A 45 -20.14 -20.87 -20.68
CA THR A 45 -20.01 -19.53 -21.24
C THR A 45 -18.78 -19.53 -22.14
N LYS A 46 -18.99 -19.36 -23.45
CA LYS A 46 -17.89 -19.19 -24.43
C LYS A 46 -17.05 -18.01 -23.97
N LEU A 47 -15.82 -18.29 -23.50
CA LEU A 47 -14.85 -17.27 -23.11
C LEU A 47 -14.54 -16.40 -24.34
N LYS A 48 -14.83 -15.10 -24.23
CA LYS A 48 -14.38 -14.11 -25.22
C LYS A 48 -12.85 -14.14 -25.26
N LYS A 49 -12.26 -14.12 -26.46
CA LYS A 49 -10.81 -14.05 -26.64
C LYS A 49 -10.27 -12.82 -25.90
N VAL A 50 -9.47 -13.05 -24.87
CA VAL A 50 -8.77 -12.01 -24.12
C VAL A 50 -7.79 -11.29 -25.07
N SER A 51 -7.89 -9.98 -25.12
CA SER A 51 -7.01 -9.09 -25.87
C SER A 51 -5.59 -9.26 -25.36
N LYS A 52 -4.66 -9.33 -26.30
CA LYS A 52 -3.25 -9.59 -25.98
C LYS A 52 -2.69 -8.38 -25.22
N PRO A 53 -1.81 -8.59 -24.21
CA PRO A 53 -1.24 -7.53 -23.36
C PRO A 53 -0.44 -6.46 -24.12
N ASN A 54 -0.23 -6.64 -25.43
CA ASN A 54 0.45 -5.72 -26.32
C ASN A 54 -0.50 -4.91 -27.22
N ALA A 55 -1.82 -4.92 -26.96
CA ALA A 55 -2.78 -4.05 -27.61
C ALA A 55 -2.46 -2.57 -27.29
N GLY A 56 -2.06 -1.80 -28.30
CA GLY A 56 -1.67 -0.38 -28.15
C GLY A 56 -0.17 -0.09 -28.26
N LEU A 57 0.71 -1.11 -28.17
CA LEU A 57 2.15 -0.91 -28.38
C LEU A 57 2.47 -0.68 -29.87
N SER A 58 3.46 0.18 -30.15
CA SER A 58 4.02 0.34 -31.49
C SER A 58 4.61 -0.98 -31.99
N ARG A 59 4.77 -1.14 -33.30
CA ARG A 59 5.33 -2.38 -33.88
C ARG A 59 6.73 -2.69 -33.35
N ALA A 60 7.56 -1.66 -33.13
CA ALA A 60 8.89 -1.80 -32.54
C ALA A 60 8.80 -2.25 -31.07
N GLN A 61 7.91 -1.63 -30.28
CA GLN A 61 7.69 -2.01 -28.87
C GLN A 61 7.15 -3.44 -28.74
N LYS A 62 6.26 -3.87 -29.64
CA LYS A 62 5.76 -5.25 -29.70
C LYS A 62 6.88 -6.25 -29.98
N HIS A 63 7.78 -5.93 -30.92
CA HIS A 63 8.92 -6.80 -31.23
C HIS A 63 9.93 -6.88 -30.07
N ALA A 64 10.26 -5.75 -29.44
CA ALA A 64 11.11 -5.72 -28.27
C ALA A 64 10.50 -6.51 -27.10
N PHE A 65 9.22 -6.30 -26.82
CA PHE A 65 8.48 -7.03 -25.79
C PHE A 65 8.45 -8.54 -26.04
N ASN A 66 8.15 -8.97 -27.27
CA ASN A 66 8.10 -10.38 -27.61
C ASN A 66 9.49 -11.03 -27.59
N ARG A 67 10.55 -10.31 -27.96
CA ARG A 67 11.94 -10.81 -27.92
C ARG A 67 12.41 -11.00 -26.48
N ALA A 68 12.22 -9.99 -25.62
CA ALA A 68 12.52 -10.08 -24.19
C ALA A 68 11.74 -11.22 -23.51
N ARG A 69 10.47 -11.43 -23.88
CA ARG A 69 9.66 -12.54 -23.38
C ARG A 69 10.17 -13.90 -23.85
N ALA A 70 10.66 -14.01 -25.09
CA ALA A 70 11.16 -15.27 -25.64
C ALA A 70 12.50 -15.66 -25.01
N GLU A 71 13.39 -14.69 -24.76
CA GLU A 71 14.68 -14.91 -24.10
C GLU A 71 14.51 -15.34 -22.63
N LYS A 72 13.50 -14.80 -21.91
CA LYS A 72 13.26 -15.09 -20.48
C LYS A 72 12.34 -16.29 -20.20
N LYS A 73 11.82 -16.98 -21.23
CA LYS A 73 10.87 -18.09 -21.07
C LYS A 73 11.59 -19.39 -20.70
N GLY A 74 12.21 -19.45 -19.52
CA GLY A 74 12.93 -20.63 -19.06
C GLY A 74 13.59 -20.52 -17.68
N GLU A 75 13.77 -19.31 -17.16
CA GLU A 75 14.41 -19.11 -15.85
C GLU A 75 13.38 -19.30 -14.72
N SER A 76 13.78 -20.04 -13.69
CA SER A 76 13.00 -20.16 -12.45
C SER A 76 12.74 -18.76 -11.88
N PHE A 77 11.53 -18.50 -11.39
CA PHE A 77 11.18 -17.22 -10.73
C PHE A 77 12.19 -16.81 -9.64
N VAL A 78 12.85 -17.80 -9.04
CA VAL A 78 13.92 -17.66 -8.04
C VAL A 78 15.29 -17.85 -8.72
N GLU A 79 15.63 -16.96 -9.66
CA GLU A 79 17.04 -16.82 -10.02
C GLU A 79 17.81 -16.39 -8.75
N LYS A 80 18.94 -17.02 -8.48
CA LYS A 80 19.73 -16.68 -7.28
C LYS A 80 20.27 -15.26 -7.43
N LEU A 81 19.75 -14.35 -6.61
CA LEU A 81 20.33 -13.02 -6.46
C LEU A 81 21.76 -13.14 -5.93
N ASP A 82 22.63 -12.25 -6.39
CA ASP A 82 23.95 -12.05 -5.76
C ASP A 82 23.79 -11.45 -4.36
N GLU A 83 24.87 -11.41 -3.59
CA GLU A 83 24.82 -10.97 -2.20
C GLU A 83 24.36 -9.51 -2.08
N GLU A 84 24.85 -8.64 -2.95
CA GLU A 84 24.47 -7.23 -2.98
C GLU A 84 23.00 -7.05 -3.36
N GLY A 85 22.55 -7.75 -4.41
CA GLY A 85 21.17 -7.74 -4.85
C GLY A 85 20.20 -8.28 -3.81
N LEU A 86 20.57 -9.35 -3.10
CA LEU A 86 19.77 -9.87 -1.99
C LEU A 86 19.69 -8.89 -0.81
N ARG A 87 20.79 -8.21 -0.47
CA ARG A 87 20.80 -7.16 0.56
C ARG A 87 19.89 -5.99 0.17
N PHE A 88 19.98 -5.52 -1.08
CA PHE A 88 19.10 -4.47 -1.60
C PHE A 88 17.63 -4.92 -1.59
N PHE A 89 17.36 -6.15 -2.05
CA PHE A 89 16.02 -6.71 -2.06
C PHE A 89 15.41 -6.76 -0.64
N ASN A 90 16.18 -7.26 0.34
CA ASN A 90 15.77 -7.28 1.75
C ASN A 90 15.50 -5.88 2.30
N HIS A 91 16.33 -4.89 1.94
CA HIS A 91 16.07 -3.50 2.31
C HIS A 91 14.72 -3.02 1.79
N VAL A 92 14.38 -3.30 0.52
CA VAL A 92 13.09 -2.93 -0.07
C VAL A 92 11.94 -3.67 0.62
N THR A 93 12.07 -4.97 0.89
CA THR A 93 11.00 -5.75 1.54
C THR A 93 10.70 -5.29 2.97
N ASP A 94 11.65 -4.63 3.64
CA ASP A 94 11.46 -4.04 4.97
C ASP A 94 10.84 -2.63 4.96
N GLN A 95 10.75 -1.97 3.79
CA GLN A 95 10.05 -0.69 3.66
C GLN A 95 8.54 -0.85 3.81
N LYS A 96 7.80 0.26 3.93
CA LYS A 96 6.33 0.22 4.00
C LYS A 96 5.74 -0.33 2.71
N PHE A 97 4.57 -0.97 2.77
CA PHE A 97 3.90 -1.50 1.57
C PHE A 97 3.75 -0.48 0.41
N SER A 98 3.52 0.81 0.71
CA SER A 98 3.45 1.83 -0.35
C SER A 98 4.79 2.08 -1.02
N ASP A 99 5.88 2.10 -0.24
CA ASP A 99 7.22 2.37 -0.76
C ASP A 99 7.70 1.19 -1.62
N GLN A 100 7.39 -0.05 -1.20
CA GLN A 100 7.56 -1.25 -2.01
C GLN A 100 6.80 -1.19 -3.34
N ALA A 101 5.54 -0.75 -3.31
CA ALA A 101 4.74 -0.61 -4.52
C ALA A 101 5.28 0.49 -5.45
N ILE A 102 5.78 1.60 -4.90
CA ILE A 102 6.42 2.67 -5.67
C ILE A 102 7.71 2.16 -6.32
N ALA A 103 8.55 1.43 -5.58
CA ALA A 103 9.77 0.83 -6.12
C ALA A 103 9.46 -0.10 -7.31
N PHE A 104 8.45 -0.97 -7.16
CA PHE A 104 7.96 -1.82 -8.26
C PHE A 104 7.49 -1.00 -9.46
N LEU A 105 6.64 0.02 -9.23
CA LEU A 105 6.08 0.83 -10.29
C LEU A 105 7.15 1.64 -11.03
N ASN A 106 8.19 2.13 -10.36
CA ASN A 106 9.30 2.83 -11.03
C ASN A 106 10.16 1.88 -11.87
N ALA A 107 10.40 0.66 -11.40
CA ALA A 107 11.16 -0.35 -12.13
C ALA A 107 10.41 -0.84 -13.40
N TYR A 108 9.09 -0.95 -13.34
CA TYR A 108 8.28 -1.59 -14.39
C TYR A 108 7.21 -0.68 -14.99
N TRP A 109 7.37 0.66 -14.92
CA TRP A 109 6.32 1.60 -15.32
C TRP A 109 5.79 1.38 -16.75
N HIS A 110 6.70 1.06 -17.69
CA HIS A 110 6.34 0.85 -19.10
C HIS A 110 5.46 -0.39 -19.31
N GLU A 111 5.65 -1.41 -18.48
CA GLU A 111 4.93 -2.68 -18.54
C GLU A 111 3.66 -2.67 -17.68
N VAL A 112 3.69 -2.05 -16.49
CA VAL A 112 2.61 -2.09 -15.48
C VAL A 112 1.87 -0.79 -15.25
N GLY A 113 2.24 0.32 -15.89
CA GLY A 113 1.63 1.63 -15.63
C GLY A 113 0.10 1.62 -15.80
N SER A 114 -0.43 0.82 -16.74
CA SER A 114 -1.87 0.62 -16.94
C SER A 114 -2.58 -0.13 -15.80
N GLN A 115 -1.82 -0.83 -14.96
CA GLN A 115 -2.29 -1.61 -13.81
C GLN A 115 -2.18 -0.84 -12.49
N ALA A 116 -1.57 0.36 -12.51
CA ALA A 116 -1.26 1.12 -11.30
C ALA A 116 -2.51 1.40 -10.43
N ASP A 117 -3.65 1.72 -11.07
CA ASP A 117 -4.91 1.93 -10.35
C ASP A 117 -5.39 0.70 -9.58
N PHE A 118 -5.22 -0.50 -10.14
CA PHE A 118 -5.55 -1.75 -9.46
C PHE A 118 -4.59 -2.00 -8.30
N ILE A 119 -3.28 -1.79 -8.53
CA ILE A 119 -2.25 -1.96 -7.50
C ILE A 119 -2.56 -1.05 -6.30
N TYR A 120 -2.87 0.23 -6.53
CA TYR A 120 -3.20 1.19 -5.48
C TYR A 120 -4.55 0.93 -4.82
N SER A 121 -5.61 0.77 -5.62
CA SER A 121 -6.98 0.80 -5.09
C SER A 121 -7.46 -0.56 -4.57
N VAL A 122 -6.84 -1.66 -5.02
CA VAL A 122 -7.27 -3.01 -4.71
C VAL A 122 -6.19 -3.79 -3.97
N ALA A 123 -5.02 -3.99 -4.58
CA ALA A 123 -3.99 -4.84 -3.99
C ALA A 123 -3.41 -4.24 -2.71
N TRP A 124 -2.96 -2.98 -2.76
CA TRP A 124 -2.40 -2.25 -1.63
C TRP A 124 -3.39 -2.13 -0.47
N ASP A 125 -4.65 -1.80 -0.78
CA ASP A 125 -5.69 -1.67 0.22
C ASP A 125 -5.99 -3.02 0.90
N THR A 126 -6.06 -4.10 0.13
CA THR A 126 -6.25 -5.45 0.68
C THR A 126 -5.07 -5.89 1.54
N PHE A 127 -3.83 -5.53 1.16
CA PHE A 127 -2.61 -5.78 1.96
C PHE A 127 -2.68 -5.09 3.32
N LYS A 128 -2.99 -3.78 3.34
CA LYS A 128 -3.16 -3.02 4.59
C LYS A 128 -4.25 -3.63 5.46
N TYR A 129 -5.39 -4.02 4.88
CA TYR A 129 -6.48 -4.63 5.63
C TYR A 129 -6.09 -5.98 6.24
N ALA A 130 -5.31 -6.80 5.54
CA ALA A 130 -4.81 -8.06 6.07
C ALA A 130 -3.86 -7.84 7.25
N ASP A 131 -2.92 -6.90 7.14
CA ASP A 131 -2.00 -6.53 8.22
C ASP A 131 -2.73 -5.89 9.41
N MET A 132 -3.69 -4.99 9.15
CA MET A 132 -4.56 -4.40 10.17
C MET A 132 -5.31 -5.49 10.95
N HIS A 133 -5.86 -6.48 10.27
CA HIS A 133 -6.56 -7.61 10.89
C HIS A 133 -5.61 -8.43 11.76
N ALA A 134 -4.42 -8.77 11.26
CA ALA A 134 -3.41 -9.50 12.02
C ALA A 134 -3.00 -8.77 13.32
N ARG A 135 -2.96 -7.43 13.28
CA ARG A 135 -2.61 -6.57 14.42
C ARG A 135 -3.79 -6.17 15.31
N GLY A 136 -5.01 -6.62 15.01
CA GLY A 136 -6.22 -6.22 15.75
C GLY A 136 -6.58 -4.73 15.63
N ILE A 137 -6.15 -4.06 14.55
CA ILE A 137 -6.39 -2.64 14.31
C ILE A 137 -7.64 -2.46 13.45
N ASN A 138 -8.71 -1.93 14.03
CA ASN A 138 -9.99 -1.75 13.34
C ASN A 138 -10.10 -0.45 12.53
N TYR A 139 -9.27 0.56 12.84
CA TYR A 139 -9.38 1.90 12.25
C TYR A 139 -8.12 2.27 11.48
N VAL A 140 -8.28 2.67 10.21
CA VAL A 140 -7.17 3.04 9.32
C VAL A 140 -6.34 4.20 9.88
N HIS A 141 -6.95 5.15 10.57
CA HIS A 141 -6.22 6.27 11.18
C HIS A 141 -5.36 5.85 12.39
N LYS A 142 -5.54 4.65 12.95
CA LYS A 142 -4.67 4.07 13.99
C LYS A 142 -3.61 3.14 13.42
N TYR A 143 -3.70 2.85 12.12
CA TYR A 143 -2.83 1.90 11.47
C TYR A 143 -1.50 2.56 11.09
N LYS A 144 -0.41 2.05 11.66
CA LYS A 144 0.95 2.27 11.17
C LYS A 144 1.26 1.18 10.16
N GLN A 145 1.50 1.59 8.92
CA GLN A 145 1.70 0.67 7.80
C GLN A 145 2.85 -0.33 8.07
N GLY A 146 2.57 -1.61 7.80
CA GLY A 146 3.55 -2.69 7.84
C GLY A 146 4.38 -2.82 6.56
N SER A 147 5.23 -3.85 6.55
CA SER A 147 6.18 -4.17 5.49
C SER A 147 5.98 -5.58 4.91
N LYS A 148 5.61 -6.56 5.74
CA LYS A 148 5.48 -7.97 5.36
C LYS A 148 4.28 -8.62 6.05
N LEU A 149 3.80 -9.73 5.49
CA LEU A 149 2.74 -10.58 6.06
C LEU A 149 3.28 -11.99 6.30
N GLU A 150 3.03 -12.59 7.47
CA GLU A 150 3.25 -14.03 7.66
C GLU A 150 2.40 -14.85 6.70
N PHE A 151 2.80 -16.08 6.35
CA PHE A 151 2.10 -16.89 5.33
C PHE A 151 0.61 -17.13 5.59
N ASP A 152 0.18 -17.28 6.85
CA ASP A 152 -1.25 -17.44 7.16
C ASP A 152 -2.03 -16.15 6.89
N ILE A 153 -1.41 -14.99 7.13
CA ILE A 153 -1.98 -13.68 6.80
C ILE A 153 -1.89 -13.42 5.29
N GLY A 154 -0.83 -13.88 4.63
CA GLY A 154 -0.69 -13.85 3.18
C GLY A 154 -1.77 -14.68 2.47
N LEU A 155 -2.11 -15.86 3.01
CA LEU A 155 -3.25 -16.65 2.57
C LEU A 155 -4.57 -15.87 2.70
N TYR A 156 -4.81 -15.26 3.88
CA TYR A 156 -5.99 -14.43 4.11
C TYR A 156 -6.08 -13.26 3.11
N PHE A 157 -4.95 -12.61 2.81
CA PHE A 157 -4.86 -11.57 1.78
C PHE A 157 -5.34 -12.06 0.42
N TYR A 158 -4.86 -13.20 -0.08
CA TYR A 158 -5.27 -13.73 -1.38
C TYR A 158 -6.75 -14.13 -1.43
N GLU A 159 -7.26 -14.76 -0.37
CA GLU A 159 -8.68 -15.11 -0.26
C GLU A 159 -9.56 -13.86 -0.29
N ARG A 160 -9.17 -12.82 0.46
CA ARG A 160 -9.88 -11.54 0.50
C ARG A 160 -9.82 -10.82 -0.85
N LEU A 161 -8.68 -10.85 -1.54
CA LEU A 161 -8.52 -10.27 -2.88
C LEU A 161 -9.44 -10.97 -3.90
N CYS A 162 -9.45 -12.31 -3.90
CA CYS A 162 -10.34 -13.09 -4.77
C CYS A 162 -11.82 -12.83 -4.45
N LYS A 163 -12.17 -12.76 -3.15
CA LYS A 163 -13.53 -12.43 -2.69
C LYS A 163 -13.96 -11.05 -3.15
N PHE A 164 -13.12 -10.03 -2.96
CA PHE A 164 -13.39 -8.66 -3.41
C PHE A 164 -13.73 -8.62 -4.90
N LEU A 165 -12.94 -9.29 -5.73
CA LEU A 165 -13.21 -9.37 -7.17
C LEU A 165 -14.48 -10.18 -7.48
N GLY A 166 -14.80 -11.19 -6.67
CA GLY A 166 -16.03 -11.97 -6.75
C GLY A 166 -17.32 -11.15 -6.65
N GLU A 167 -17.29 -10.00 -5.97
CA GLU A 167 -18.46 -9.16 -5.72
C GLU A 167 -18.91 -8.36 -6.96
N SER A 168 -20.22 -8.36 -7.23
CA SER A 168 -20.81 -7.71 -8.42
C SER A 168 -20.57 -6.19 -8.49
N LYS A 169 -20.52 -5.51 -7.33
CA LYS A 169 -20.20 -4.07 -7.21
C LYS A 169 -18.77 -3.72 -7.60
N ASN A 170 -17.88 -4.72 -7.72
CA ASN A 170 -16.47 -4.55 -8.04
C ASN A 170 -16.14 -5.00 -9.48
N LYS A 171 -17.15 -5.19 -10.33
CA LYS A 171 -16.99 -5.67 -11.71
C LYS A 171 -16.00 -4.84 -12.53
N GLN A 172 -15.87 -3.53 -12.29
CA GLN A 172 -14.91 -2.66 -12.98
C GLN A 172 -13.43 -3.08 -12.78
N TRP A 173 -13.15 -3.85 -11.73
CA TRP A 173 -11.80 -4.36 -11.44
C TRP A 173 -11.53 -5.71 -12.11
N LYS A 174 -12.55 -6.34 -12.70
CA LYS A 174 -12.47 -7.55 -13.53
C LYS A 174 -12.42 -7.23 -15.03
N ASP A 175 -12.48 -5.96 -15.38
CA ASP A 175 -12.38 -5.51 -16.76
C ASP A 175 -11.06 -5.99 -17.38
N GLU A 176 -11.09 -6.16 -18.70
CA GLU A 176 -9.93 -6.62 -19.48
C GLU A 176 -8.67 -5.77 -19.29
N LYS A 177 -8.85 -4.47 -19.00
CA LYS A 177 -7.75 -3.56 -18.64
C LYS A 177 -6.91 -4.05 -17.46
N PHE A 178 -7.48 -4.85 -16.55
CA PHE A 178 -6.81 -5.38 -15.36
C PHE A 178 -6.64 -6.90 -15.41
N ALA A 179 -6.67 -7.50 -16.60
CA ALA A 179 -6.59 -8.95 -16.76
C ALA A 179 -5.32 -9.55 -16.15
N VAL A 180 -4.18 -8.87 -16.27
CA VAL A 180 -2.90 -9.32 -15.71
C VAL A 180 -2.81 -9.16 -14.18
N SER A 181 -3.66 -8.32 -13.58
CA SER A 181 -3.73 -8.14 -12.12
C SER A 181 -4.69 -9.12 -11.44
N GLN A 182 -5.40 -9.98 -12.18
CA GLN A 182 -6.34 -10.91 -11.58
C GLN A 182 -5.60 -12.02 -10.82
N PRO A 183 -5.89 -12.24 -9.52
CA PRO A 183 -5.33 -13.35 -8.77
C PRO A 183 -5.96 -14.67 -9.21
N LYS A 184 -5.23 -15.77 -8.99
CA LYS A 184 -5.74 -17.12 -9.17
C LYS A 184 -6.41 -17.62 -7.89
N LEU A 185 -7.64 -18.10 -7.95
CA LEU A 185 -8.26 -18.77 -6.81
C LEU A 185 -7.64 -20.17 -6.64
N MET A 186 -7.20 -20.49 -5.42
CA MET A 186 -6.52 -21.75 -5.10
C MET A 186 -6.94 -22.24 -3.71
N THR A 187 -6.73 -23.52 -3.42
CA THR A 187 -6.95 -24.06 -2.07
C THR A 187 -5.87 -23.56 -1.11
N ALA A 188 -6.13 -23.55 0.19
CA ALA A 188 -5.16 -23.14 1.20
C ALA A 188 -3.83 -23.90 1.09
N VAL A 189 -3.88 -25.22 0.87
CA VAL A 189 -2.68 -26.06 0.71
C VAL A 189 -1.88 -25.66 -0.53
N ALA A 190 -2.55 -25.45 -1.67
CA ALA A 190 -1.89 -25.05 -2.91
C ALA A 190 -1.30 -23.63 -2.79
N ARG A 191 -2.03 -22.70 -2.17
CA ARG A 191 -1.57 -21.32 -1.94
C ARG A 191 -0.36 -21.29 -1.00
N LYS A 192 -0.33 -22.08 0.08
CA LYS A 192 0.85 -22.17 0.97
C LYS A 192 2.09 -22.72 0.26
N LYS A 193 1.92 -23.69 -0.66
CA LYS A 193 3.03 -24.16 -1.50
C LYS A 193 3.54 -23.08 -2.44
N GLU A 194 2.63 -22.30 -3.02
CA GLU A 194 2.97 -21.18 -3.90
C GLU A 194 3.61 -20.01 -3.15
N LEU A 195 3.19 -19.71 -1.91
CA LEU A 195 3.81 -18.69 -1.07
C LEU A 195 5.29 -18.97 -0.81
N ARG A 196 5.69 -20.24 -0.67
CA ARG A 196 7.11 -20.63 -0.58
C ARG A 196 7.92 -20.36 -1.86
N LEU A 197 7.25 -20.21 -3.01
CA LEU A 197 7.89 -19.81 -4.27
C LEU A 197 7.91 -18.28 -4.43
N ILE A 198 6.96 -17.59 -3.79
CA ILE A 198 6.86 -16.13 -3.79
C ILE A 198 7.89 -15.50 -2.85
N ASP A 199 8.15 -16.17 -1.72
CA ASP A 199 9.17 -15.82 -0.73
C ASP A 199 10.58 -15.98 -1.34
N VAL A 200 11.13 -14.88 -1.84
CA VAL A 200 12.40 -14.86 -2.59
C VAL A 200 13.59 -14.93 -1.64
N ASN A 201 13.46 -14.33 -0.46
CA ASN A 201 14.53 -14.24 0.54
C ASN A 201 14.45 -15.33 1.63
N PHE A 202 13.47 -16.24 1.53
CA PHE A 202 13.23 -17.37 2.42
C PHE A 202 12.98 -16.97 3.89
N ASP A 203 12.34 -15.82 4.12
CA ASP A 203 12.05 -15.32 5.47
C ASP A 203 10.71 -15.82 6.05
N ASN A 204 9.98 -16.67 5.31
CA ASN A 204 8.64 -17.18 5.62
C ASN A 204 7.58 -16.09 5.77
N GLN A 205 7.84 -14.91 5.21
CA GLN A 205 6.90 -13.82 5.10
C GLN A 205 6.69 -13.48 3.62
N MET A 206 5.70 -12.64 3.36
CA MET A 206 5.37 -12.15 2.04
C MET A 206 5.33 -10.64 2.09
N ALA A 207 6.31 -10.01 1.45
CA ALA A 207 6.32 -8.58 1.19
C ALA A 207 5.36 -8.24 0.04
N MET A 208 4.93 -6.98 -0.03
CA MET A 208 4.11 -6.52 -1.15
C MET A 208 4.88 -6.57 -2.47
N ILE A 209 6.19 -6.27 -2.46
CA ILE A 209 7.04 -6.37 -3.64
C ILE A 209 7.08 -7.80 -4.20
N GLU A 210 7.18 -8.82 -3.35
CA GLU A 210 7.19 -10.23 -3.77
C GLU A 210 5.86 -10.64 -4.41
N TYR A 211 4.74 -10.23 -3.80
CA TYR A 211 3.41 -10.39 -4.40
C TYR A 211 3.35 -9.75 -5.81
N LEU A 212 3.86 -8.52 -5.97
CA LEU A 212 3.82 -7.81 -7.24
C LEU A 212 4.69 -8.51 -8.29
N LEU A 213 5.94 -8.86 -7.96
CA LEU A 213 6.83 -9.58 -8.87
C LEU A 213 6.21 -10.90 -9.32
N TYR A 214 5.58 -11.64 -8.40
CA TYR A 214 4.93 -12.91 -8.75
C TYR A 214 3.67 -12.72 -9.60
N GLN A 215 2.80 -11.77 -9.24
CA GLN A 215 1.57 -11.47 -9.98
C GLN A 215 1.88 -11.03 -11.41
N TYR A 216 2.96 -10.27 -11.60
CA TYR A 216 3.39 -9.72 -12.89
C TYR A 216 4.61 -10.45 -13.49
N ARG A 217 4.79 -11.73 -13.13
CA ARG A 217 5.95 -12.55 -13.51
C ARG A 217 6.14 -12.79 -15.01
N GLU A 218 5.19 -12.40 -15.86
CA GLU A 218 5.36 -12.46 -17.32
C GLU A 218 6.45 -11.51 -17.83
N PHE A 219 6.76 -10.45 -17.07
CA PHE A 219 7.76 -9.44 -17.43
C PHE A 219 8.54 -8.88 -16.23
N ALA A 220 8.22 -9.30 -14.99
CA ALA A 220 8.93 -8.93 -13.79
C ALA A 220 9.54 -10.16 -13.09
N ASN A 221 10.75 -10.03 -12.56
CA ASN A 221 11.36 -11.03 -11.69
C ASN A 221 12.31 -10.34 -10.68
N PRO A 222 12.78 -11.04 -9.62
CA PRO A 222 13.62 -10.43 -8.59
C PRO A 222 14.96 -9.89 -9.12
N SER A 223 15.66 -10.65 -9.96
CA SER A 223 16.97 -10.27 -10.53
C SER A 223 16.90 -9.01 -11.40
N ASP A 224 15.93 -8.99 -12.33
CA ASP A 224 15.64 -7.84 -13.18
C ASP A 224 15.18 -6.63 -12.35
N PHE A 225 14.37 -6.86 -11.30
CA PHE A 225 13.93 -5.79 -10.41
C PHE A 225 15.11 -5.14 -9.69
N VAL A 226 16.01 -5.93 -9.11
CA VAL A 226 17.20 -5.43 -8.41
C VAL A 226 18.04 -4.59 -9.37
N THR A 227 18.31 -5.09 -10.57
CA THR A 227 19.10 -4.37 -11.59
C THR A 227 18.46 -3.04 -11.96
N ARG A 228 17.14 -3.02 -12.17
CA ARG A 228 16.42 -1.78 -12.50
C ARG A 228 16.38 -0.81 -11.33
N ALA A 229 16.06 -1.29 -10.12
CA ALA A 229 15.80 -0.46 -8.96
C ALA A 229 17.07 0.08 -8.30
N MET A 230 18.18 -0.68 -8.28
CA MET A 230 19.46 -0.19 -7.75
C MET A 230 20.02 0.99 -8.53
N SER A 231 19.65 1.14 -9.81
CA SER A 231 20.06 2.28 -10.64
C SER A 231 19.24 3.56 -10.40
N GLN A 232 18.24 3.51 -9.52
CA GLN A 232 17.25 4.58 -9.34
C GLN A 232 17.35 5.22 -7.96
N ASP A 233 17.83 6.46 -7.93
CA ASP A 233 17.75 7.30 -6.74
C ASP A 233 16.44 8.10 -6.68
N GLU A 234 15.85 8.17 -5.48
CA GLU A 234 14.70 9.05 -5.23
C GLU A 234 15.15 10.52 -5.29
N HIS A 235 14.65 11.27 -6.28
CA HIS A 235 14.94 12.71 -6.38
C HIS A 235 14.46 13.48 -5.14
N PRO A 236 15.19 14.53 -4.73
CA PRO A 236 14.88 15.27 -3.51
C PRO A 236 13.47 15.91 -3.52
N GLU A 237 12.96 16.36 -4.67
CA GLU A 237 11.59 16.90 -4.76
C GLU A 237 10.52 15.82 -4.64
N VAL A 238 10.78 14.61 -5.15
CA VAL A 238 9.89 13.45 -4.99
C VAL A 238 9.85 13.06 -3.51
N ARG A 239 11.02 12.98 -2.86
CA ARG A 239 11.13 12.75 -1.41
C ARG A 239 10.39 13.82 -0.60
N LYS A 240 10.57 15.10 -0.94
CA LYS A 240 9.87 16.22 -0.28
C LYS A 240 8.36 16.10 -0.41
N ALA A 241 7.86 15.71 -1.59
CA ALA A 241 6.44 15.48 -1.82
C ALA A 241 5.89 14.29 -0.99
N ARG A 242 6.64 13.19 -0.92
CA ARG A 242 6.30 12.02 -0.09
C ARG A 242 6.22 12.39 1.39
N LEU A 243 7.24 13.06 1.93
CA LEU A 243 7.25 13.52 3.33
C LEU A 243 6.11 14.50 3.62
N ALA A 244 5.74 15.36 2.67
CA ALA A 244 4.58 16.25 2.83
C ALA A 244 3.25 15.47 2.91
N LEU A 245 3.08 14.39 2.13
CA LEU A 245 1.92 13.51 2.24
C LEU A 245 1.92 12.67 3.54
N GLU A 246 3.09 12.29 4.05
CA GLU A 246 3.21 11.66 5.37
C GLU A 246 2.78 12.61 6.50
N GLU A 247 3.14 13.89 6.41
CA GLU A 247 2.65 14.91 7.34
C GLU A 247 1.13 15.06 7.25
N VAL A 248 0.54 15.02 6.05
CA VAL A 248 -0.92 14.98 5.90
C VAL A 248 -1.52 13.76 6.60
N ASN A 249 -0.94 12.57 6.43
CA ASN A 249 -1.39 11.37 7.15
C ASN A 249 -1.34 11.59 8.66
N ARG A 250 -0.26 12.15 9.21
CA ARG A 250 -0.16 12.44 10.64
C ARG A 250 -1.25 13.39 11.13
N ARG A 251 -1.60 14.42 10.34
CA ARG A 251 -2.71 15.34 10.65
C ARG A 251 -4.07 14.66 10.55
N ILE A 252 -4.28 13.77 9.57
CA ILE A 252 -5.48 12.93 9.48
C ILE A 252 -5.62 12.06 10.72
N GLN A 253 -4.54 11.43 11.19
CA GLN A 253 -4.57 10.58 12.38
C GLN A 253 -5.00 11.39 13.62
N ALA A 254 -4.43 12.58 13.82
CA ALA A 254 -4.81 13.45 14.93
C ALA A 254 -6.27 13.90 14.85
N TYR A 255 -6.74 14.30 13.66
CA TYR A 255 -8.12 14.72 13.44
C TYR A 255 -9.13 13.57 13.67
N GLU A 256 -8.88 12.38 13.11
CA GLU A 256 -9.77 11.22 13.25
C GLU A 256 -9.76 10.65 14.68
N ALA A 257 -8.63 10.72 15.38
CA ALA A 257 -8.56 10.34 16.79
C ALA A 257 -9.43 11.25 17.66
N GLU A 258 -9.38 12.57 17.45
CA GLU A 258 -10.23 13.52 18.17
C GLU A 258 -11.71 13.35 17.79
N LYS A 259 -12.01 13.14 16.51
CA LYS A 259 -13.35 12.84 16.03
C LYS A 259 -13.93 11.60 16.71
N GLN A 260 -13.14 10.54 16.83
CA GLN A 260 -13.55 9.30 17.51
C GLN A 260 -13.79 9.56 19.00
N ARG A 261 -12.89 10.28 19.69
CA ARG A 261 -13.04 10.65 21.11
C ARG A 261 -14.35 11.39 21.35
N LEU A 262 -14.62 12.44 20.57
CA LEU A 262 -15.86 13.22 20.65
C LEU A 262 -17.09 12.38 20.31
N THR A 263 -17.00 11.48 19.33
CA THR A 263 -18.09 10.56 18.98
C THR A 263 -18.44 9.64 20.15
N ASP A 264 -17.44 9.07 20.83
CA ASP A 264 -17.68 8.19 21.98
C ASP A 264 -18.17 8.95 23.21
N GLU A 265 -17.71 10.18 23.42
CA GLU A 265 -18.23 11.05 24.48
C GLU A 265 -19.65 11.55 24.23
N SER A 266 -20.02 11.78 22.97
CA SER A 266 -21.37 12.21 22.59
C SER A 266 -22.47 11.19 22.92
N LYS A 267 -22.09 9.91 23.11
CA LYS A 267 -22.99 8.83 23.53
C LYS A 267 -23.32 8.88 25.02
N LYS A 268 -22.57 9.63 25.83
CA LYS A 268 -22.84 9.81 27.27
C LYS A 268 -24.08 10.69 27.45
N SER A 269 -24.87 10.45 28.49
CA SER A 269 -26.03 11.29 28.81
C SER A 269 -25.63 12.63 29.46
N GLY A 270 -26.58 13.58 29.48
CA GLY A 270 -26.43 14.87 30.16
C GLY A 270 -25.58 15.91 29.41
N VAL A 271 -25.18 16.95 30.13
CA VAL A 271 -24.48 18.12 29.56
C VAL A 271 -23.15 17.73 28.90
N LYS A 272 -22.43 16.75 29.44
CA LYS A 272 -21.15 16.29 28.86
C LYS A 272 -21.33 15.70 27.45
N GLY A 273 -22.36 14.87 27.24
CA GLY A 273 -22.68 14.34 25.92
C GLY A 273 -23.12 15.42 24.94
N LEU A 274 -23.92 16.38 25.41
CA LEU A 274 -24.35 17.53 24.61
C LEU A 274 -23.16 18.41 24.18
N THR A 275 -22.24 18.71 25.11
CA THR A 275 -21.01 19.45 24.80
C THR A 275 -20.16 18.72 23.77
N ALA A 276 -19.94 17.41 23.91
CA ALA A 276 -19.20 16.62 22.95
C ALA A 276 -19.86 16.60 21.56
N LYS A 277 -21.20 16.53 21.51
CA LYS A 277 -21.98 16.61 20.26
C LYS A 277 -21.81 17.97 19.58
N ASN A 278 -21.82 19.06 20.34
CA ASN A 278 -21.59 20.42 19.82
C ASN A 278 -20.14 20.58 19.29
N MET A 279 -19.15 20.11 20.04
CA MET A 279 -17.75 20.13 19.61
C MET A 279 -17.53 19.26 18.35
N LEU A 280 -18.18 18.10 18.27
CA LEU A 280 -18.13 17.24 17.08
C LEU A 280 -18.70 17.95 15.85
N ALA A 281 -19.82 18.69 16.01
CA ALA A 281 -20.41 19.48 14.94
C ALA A 281 -19.50 20.64 14.47
N GLN A 282 -18.71 21.21 15.39
CA GLN A 282 -17.78 22.30 15.11
C GLN A 282 -16.37 21.82 14.74
N LEU A 283 -16.10 20.51 14.73
CA LEU A 283 -14.75 19.98 14.55
C LEU A 283 -14.12 20.36 13.19
N GLU A 284 -14.94 20.44 12.13
CA GLU A 284 -14.49 20.88 10.79
C GLU A 284 -14.18 22.41 10.74
N ALA A 285 -14.55 23.19 11.74
CA ALA A 285 -14.15 24.60 11.90
C ALA A 285 -13.01 24.77 12.93
N GLY A 286 -12.54 23.68 13.54
CA GLY A 286 -11.55 23.72 14.61
C GLY A 286 -10.09 23.72 14.13
N PRO A 287 -9.13 23.96 15.05
CA PRO A 287 -7.70 24.10 14.72
C PRO A 287 -7.06 22.82 14.16
N LEU A 288 -7.58 21.64 14.47
CA LEU A 288 -7.10 20.38 13.89
C LEU A 288 -7.41 20.30 12.39
N TRP A 289 -8.60 20.74 12.00
CA TRP A 289 -9.01 20.77 10.59
C TRP A 289 -8.20 21.79 9.80
N GLU A 290 -7.98 23.00 10.34
CA GLU A 290 -7.14 24.03 9.72
C GLU A 290 -5.71 23.53 9.47
N LYS A 291 -5.09 22.88 10.47
CA LYS A 291 -3.76 22.26 10.33
C LYS A 291 -3.75 21.17 9.24
N LEU A 292 -4.82 20.39 9.12
CA LEU A 292 -4.96 19.39 8.06
C LEU A 292 -5.08 20.05 6.68
N GLN A 293 -5.89 21.11 6.53
CA GLN A 293 -6.01 21.86 5.27
C GLN A 293 -4.68 22.50 4.86
N ALA A 294 -3.95 23.11 5.80
CA ALA A 294 -2.64 23.68 5.53
C ALA A 294 -1.63 22.62 5.06
N ALA A 295 -1.64 21.44 5.69
CA ALA A 295 -0.80 20.31 5.26
C ALA A 295 -1.18 19.82 3.86
N LEU A 296 -2.48 19.74 3.53
CA LEU A 296 -2.96 19.35 2.20
C LEU A 296 -2.49 20.33 1.11
N ILE A 297 -2.57 21.64 1.35
CA ILE A 297 -2.10 22.67 0.41
C ILE A 297 -0.58 22.55 0.22
N THR A 298 0.16 22.34 1.31
CA THR A 298 1.62 22.17 1.26
C THR A 298 2.01 20.91 0.46
N ALA A 299 1.33 19.80 0.70
CA ALA A 299 1.54 18.56 -0.05
C ALA A 299 1.17 18.72 -1.53
N GLU A 300 0.07 19.40 -1.84
CA GLU A 300 -0.32 19.71 -3.22
C GLU A 300 0.74 20.52 -3.96
N ALA A 301 1.27 21.57 -3.33
CA ALA A 301 2.35 22.35 -3.92
C ALA A 301 3.61 21.50 -4.17
N ALA A 302 4.00 20.65 -3.21
CA ALA A 302 5.15 19.77 -3.34
C ALA A 302 4.97 18.71 -4.46
N VAL A 303 3.80 18.06 -4.51
CA VAL A 303 3.45 17.09 -5.56
C VAL A 303 3.41 17.76 -6.93
N ARG A 304 2.87 18.99 -7.04
CA ARG A 304 2.88 19.77 -8.27
C ARG A 304 4.30 20.07 -8.74
N ILE A 305 5.20 20.47 -7.84
CA ILE A 305 6.62 20.73 -8.18
C ILE A 305 7.29 19.45 -8.68
N ALA A 306 7.14 18.33 -7.97
CA ALA A 306 7.70 17.05 -8.38
C ALA A 306 7.15 16.59 -9.74
N THR A 307 5.84 16.70 -9.95
CA THR A 307 5.17 16.34 -11.21
C THR A 307 5.64 17.23 -12.36
N LYS A 308 5.79 18.54 -12.13
CA LYS A 308 6.27 19.47 -13.15
C LYS A 308 7.71 19.16 -13.59
N LYS A 309 8.58 18.74 -12.65
CA LYS A 309 9.98 18.42 -12.93
C LYS A 309 10.17 17.03 -13.55
N TYR A 310 9.42 16.02 -13.11
CA TYR A 310 9.68 14.62 -13.43
C TYR A 310 8.52 13.86 -14.10
N GLY A 311 7.35 14.47 -14.25
CA GLY A 311 6.15 13.83 -14.80
C GLY A 311 6.06 13.77 -16.34
N GLY A 312 7.14 14.07 -17.07
CA GLY A 312 7.21 13.89 -18.52
C GLY A 312 6.41 14.89 -19.38
N GLY A 313 5.72 15.87 -18.77
CA GLY A 313 5.18 17.01 -19.52
C GLY A 313 6.33 17.83 -20.09
N LYS A 314 6.23 18.29 -21.34
CA LYS A 314 7.17 19.18 -22.05
C LYS A 314 7.55 20.40 -21.19
N PHE A 315 8.45 20.22 -20.24
CA PHE A 315 9.21 21.32 -19.72
C PHE A 315 10.21 21.60 -20.82
N ILE A 316 10.02 22.73 -21.50
CA ILE A 316 11.02 23.32 -22.38
C ILE A 316 12.18 23.66 -21.45
N SER A 317 13.07 22.68 -21.23
CA SER A 317 14.38 22.98 -20.72
C SER A 317 15.14 23.57 -21.90
N ASP A 318 15.50 24.84 -21.78
CA ASP A 318 16.36 25.52 -22.73
C ASP A 318 17.55 24.61 -23.04
N GLY A 319 17.65 24.24 -24.31
CA GLY A 319 18.32 23.04 -24.78
C GLY A 319 19.78 22.98 -24.37
N LYS A 320 20.10 22.17 -23.35
CA LYS A 320 21.47 21.74 -23.02
C LYS A 320 21.55 20.58 -22.03
N SER A 321 20.58 19.65 -22.06
CA SER A 321 20.68 18.41 -21.28
C SER A 321 20.82 17.20 -22.20
N SER A 322 22.04 17.03 -22.71
CA SER A 322 22.53 15.79 -23.30
C SER A 322 23.04 14.90 -22.18
N GLY A 323 22.21 14.00 -21.64
CA GLY A 323 22.74 13.08 -20.64
C GLY A 323 21.72 12.15 -20.02
N LYS A 324 21.76 10.89 -20.46
CA LYS A 324 21.30 9.66 -19.80
C LYS A 324 19.83 9.65 -19.34
N ALA A 325 19.06 8.67 -19.80
CA ALA A 325 17.72 8.41 -19.29
C ALA A 325 17.80 8.04 -17.79
N ILE A 326 17.85 9.06 -16.93
CA ILE A 326 17.71 8.93 -15.48
C ILE A 326 16.42 8.15 -15.24
N GLY A 327 16.52 7.07 -14.44
CA GLY A 327 15.44 6.11 -14.25
C GLY A 327 14.10 6.79 -13.99
N SER A 328 13.06 6.29 -14.65
CA SER A 328 11.79 7.00 -14.68
C SER A 328 11.12 6.94 -13.30
N ASN A 329 11.08 8.08 -12.60
CA ASN A 329 10.32 8.25 -11.34
C ASN A 329 8.79 8.32 -11.58
N GLN A 330 8.30 7.75 -12.69
CA GLN A 330 6.91 7.86 -13.14
C GLN A 330 5.95 7.17 -12.16
N GLY A 331 6.35 6.01 -11.62
CA GLY A 331 5.57 5.31 -10.59
C GLY A 331 5.38 6.15 -9.33
N SER A 332 6.44 6.78 -8.83
CA SER A 332 6.41 7.73 -7.73
C SER A 332 5.47 8.90 -8.02
N ILE A 333 5.62 9.56 -9.17
CA ILE A 333 4.80 10.72 -9.54
C ILE A 333 3.32 10.34 -9.63
N TRP A 334 3.01 9.20 -10.27
CA TRP A 334 1.64 8.71 -10.36
C TRP A 334 1.06 8.42 -8.97
N TRP A 335 1.81 7.72 -8.11
CA TRP A 335 1.37 7.36 -6.76
C TRP A 335 1.09 8.59 -5.89
N LEU A 336 2.01 9.57 -5.91
CA LEU A 336 1.87 10.83 -5.20
C LEU A 336 0.60 11.59 -5.63
N ASN A 337 0.34 11.68 -6.94
CA ASN A 337 -0.87 12.32 -7.46
C ASN A 337 -2.14 11.56 -7.07
N ARG A 338 -2.13 10.22 -7.18
CA ARG A 338 -3.27 9.37 -6.81
C ARG A 338 -3.60 9.50 -5.33
N ASP A 339 -2.59 9.46 -4.47
CA ASP A 339 -2.73 9.55 -3.02
C ASP A 339 -3.18 10.95 -2.58
N LEU A 340 -2.64 12.01 -3.18
CA LEU A 340 -3.14 13.37 -2.98
C LEU A 340 -4.62 13.50 -3.41
N ALA A 341 -5.00 12.93 -4.55
CA ALA A 341 -6.37 12.98 -5.03
C ALA A 341 -7.36 12.30 -4.07
N GLU A 342 -7.04 11.11 -3.53
CA GLU A 342 -7.88 10.43 -2.55
C GLU A 342 -7.96 11.21 -1.23
N LYS A 343 -6.84 11.79 -0.77
CA LYS A 343 -6.82 12.65 0.42
C LYS A 343 -7.67 13.91 0.23
N LYS A 344 -7.58 14.59 -0.92
CA LYS A 344 -8.41 15.76 -1.25
C LYS A 344 -9.87 15.39 -1.41
N LYS A 345 -10.19 14.23 -1.99
CA LYS A 345 -11.57 13.73 -2.10
C LYS A 345 -12.20 13.51 -0.72
N LYS A 346 -11.46 12.96 0.24
CA LYS A 346 -11.98 12.65 1.57
C LYS A 346 -11.95 13.84 2.54
N TYR A 347 -10.88 14.63 2.51
CA TYR A 347 -10.59 15.67 3.49
C TYR A 347 -10.40 17.06 2.88
N GLY A 348 -10.57 17.25 1.58
CA GLY A 348 -10.51 18.59 0.97
C GLY A 348 -11.71 19.45 1.36
N ARG A 349 -11.65 20.75 1.05
CA ARG A 349 -12.78 21.66 1.22
C ARG A 349 -13.98 21.15 0.40
N ARG A 350 -15.08 20.83 1.08
CA ARG A 350 -16.34 20.49 0.44
C ARG A 350 -16.91 21.75 -0.22
N ALA A 351 -17.37 21.65 -1.45
CA ALA A 351 -18.11 22.73 -2.08
C ALA A 351 -19.30 23.09 -1.16
N LYS A 352 -19.50 24.39 -0.90
CA LYS A 352 -20.74 24.86 -0.27
C LYS A 352 -21.88 24.38 -1.17
N LYS A 353 -22.75 23.54 -0.61
CA LYS A 353 -23.97 23.09 -1.30
C LYS A 353 -24.94 24.24 -1.42
#